data_AF-A0A223HKH6-F1
#
_entry.id   AF-A0A223HKH6-F1
#
_cell.length_a   1.000
_cell.length_b   1.000
_cell.length_c   1.000
_cell.angle_alpha   90.00
_cell.angle_beta   90.00
_cell.angle_gamma   90.00
#
_symmetry.space_group_name_H-M   'P 1'
#
loop_
_entity.id
_entity.type
_entity.pdbx_description
1 polymer ?
#
loop_
_entity_poly.entity_id
_entity_poly.type
_entity_poly.pdbx_seq_one_letter_code
_entity_poly.pdbx_strand_id
1 'polypeptide(L)'
;MTKEEAYTLLSFHSCRNNDIENEKWENGFLGSLRPFQGKLYECNFIEIMECLKVLADDFMKPTIKQTLLSDVYSIIHLGKRWIDGADFVTQEQQKQIIKWVDMIQDCFYYLLERDVDTAFLEYEEYRISTRYEK
;
A
#
# COMPACT_ATOMS: atom_id res chain seq x y z
N MET A 1 -6.06 7.44 -13.03
CA MET A 1 -5.25 8.12 -12.01
C MET A 1 -4.08 8.79 -12.71
N THR A 2 -3.88 10.08 -12.48
CA THR A 2 -2.69 10.85 -12.93
C THR A 2 -1.52 10.62 -11.98
N LYS A 3 -0.30 11.04 -12.33
CA LYS A 3 0.87 10.91 -11.42
C LYS A 3 0.70 11.76 -10.17
N GLU A 4 0.19 12.98 -10.30
CA GLU A 4 -0.05 13.89 -9.20
C GLU A 4 -1.09 13.33 -8.22
N GLU A 5 -2.16 12.72 -8.75
CA GLU A 5 -3.13 11.97 -7.95
C GLU A 5 -2.48 10.80 -7.22
N ALA A 6 -1.65 10.00 -7.90
CA ALA A 6 -0.97 8.85 -7.31
C ALA A 6 -0.04 9.24 -6.15
N TYR A 7 0.75 10.31 -6.32
CA TYR A 7 1.58 10.86 -5.24
C TYR A 7 0.74 11.27 -4.03
N THR A 8 -0.37 11.97 -4.30
CA THR A 8 -1.26 12.46 -3.24
C THR A 8 -1.92 11.30 -2.50
N LEU A 9 -2.45 10.31 -3.21
CA LEU A 9 -3.08 9.12 -2.64
C LEU A 9 -2.11 8.29 -1.80
N LEU A 10 -0.89 8.04 -2.28
CA LEU A 10 0.13 7.33 -1.50
C LEU A 10 0.42 8.04 -0.18
N SER A 11 0.52 9.38 -0.20
CA SER A 11 0.77 10.15 1.03
C SER A 11 -0.37 10.08 2.03
N PHE A 12 -1.63 9.89 1.58
CA PHE A 12 -2.75 9.64 2.48
C PHE A 12 -2.69 8.23 3.06
N HIS A 13 -2.45 7.22 2.22
CA HIS A 13 -2.33 5.84 2.70
C HIS A 13 -1.15 5.61 3.67
N SER A 14 -0.11 6.44 3.58
CA SER A 14 1.08 6.40 4.43
C SER A 14 0.94 7.20 5.75
N CYS A 15 -0.17 7.91 5.98
CA CYS A 15 -0.33 8.90 7.04
C CYS A 15 0.78 9.98 7.04
N ARG A 16 1.24 10.43 5.86
CA ARG A 16 2.26 11.48 5.71
C ARG A 16 1.84 12.73 4.94
N ASN A 17 0.67 12.72 4.30
CA ASN A 17 0.00 13.94 3.81
C ASN A 17 -0.16 15.00 4.93
N ASN A 18 -0.27 16.28 4.57
CA ASN A 18 -0.47 17.35 5.55
C ASN A 18 -1.96 17.71 5.75
N ASP A 19 -2.82 17.29 4.82
CA ASP A 19 -4.27 17.54 4.87
C ASP A 19 -4.96 16.50 5.76
N ILE A 20 -4.83 16.67 7.08
CA ILE A 20 -5.37 15.73 8.07
C ILE A 20 -6.90 15.70 8.14
N GLU A 21 -7.57 16.71 7.56
CA GLU A 21 -9.03 16.82 7.54
C GLU A 21 -9.66 16.01 6.39
N ASN A 22 -8.83 15.48 5.48
CA ASN A 22 -9.29 14.65 4.39
C ASN A 22 -9.77 13.28 4.92
N GLU A 23 -10.91 12.78 4.45
CA GLU A 23 -11.43 11.48 4.87
C GLU A 23 -10.44 10.32 4.61
N LYS A 24 -9.57 10.40 3.60
CA LYS A 24 -8.53 9.40 3.35
C LYS A 24 -7.39 9.43 4.35
N TRP A 25 -7.25 10.48 5.16
CA TRP A 25 -6.30 10.49 6.26
C TRP A 25 -6.61 9.40 7.28
N GLU A 26 -7.87 9.35 7.72
CA GLU A 26 -8.36 8.36 8.68
C GLU A 26 -8.70 7.03 7.99
N ASN A 27 -9.23 7.07 6.76
CA ASN A 27 -9.72 5.88 6.08
C ASN A 27 -8.72 5.30 5.06
N GLY A 28 -7.52 5.85 4.95
CA GLY A 28 -6.43 5.31 4.14
C GLY A 28 -5.92 3.97 4.69
N PHE A 29 -4.95 3.35 4.02
CA PHE A 29 -4.49 2.01 4.40
C PHE A 29 -4.00 1.97 5.85
N LEU A 30 -3.01 2.79 6.20
CA LEU A 30 -2.53 2.87 7.59
C LEU A 30 -3.56 3.51 8.53
N GLY A 31 -4.22 4.61 8.12
CA GLY A 31 -5.22 5.28 8.95
C GLY A 31 -6.30 4.32 9.46
N SER A 32 -6.78 3.44 8.59
CA SER A 32 -7.82 2.47 8.92
C SER A 32 -7.38 1.38 9.91
N LEU A 33 -6.07 1.20 10.11
CA LEU A 33 -5.52 0.24 11.07
C LEU A 33 -5.43 0.81 12.48
N ARG A 34 -5.50 2.14 12.68
CA ARG A 34 -5.32 2.74 14.00
C ARG A 34 -6.08 4.07 14.19
N PRO A 35 -7.18 4.08 14.98
CA PRO A 35 -7.80 2.93 15.65
C PRO A 35 -8.51 2.02 14.64
N PHE A 36 -8.30 0.70 14.74
CA PHE A 36 -8.98 -0.26 13.89
C PHE A 36 -10.50 -0.29 14.15
N GLN A 37 -11.29 -0.15 13.09
CA GLN A 37 -12.76 -0.08 13.17
C GLN A 37 -13.46 -1.42 12.89
N GLY A 38 -12.73 -2.54 12.95
CA GLY A 38 -13.29 -3.89 12.79
C GLY A 38 -13.41 -4.37 11.33
N LYS A 39 -13.17 -3.51 10.34
CA LYS A 39 -13.29 -3.84 8.91
C LYS A 39 -11.99 -3.56 8.16
N LEU A 40 -11.58 -4.51 7.32
CA LEU A 40 -10.51 -4.32 6.34
C LEU A 40 -11.06 -3.74 5.04
N TYR A 41 -10.36 -2.76 4.49
CA TYR A 41 -10.73 -2.09 3.25
C TYR A 41 -9.75 -2.49 2.14
N GLU A 42 -10.06 -3.60 1.45
CA GLU A 42 -9.25 -4.11 0.33
C GLU A 42 -9.02 -3.05 -0.76
N CYS A 43 -10.00 -2.14 -0.96
CA CYS A 43 -9.87 -1.04 -1.91
C CYS A 43 -8.64 -0.15 -1.64
N ASN A 44 -8.23 0.02 -0.38
CA ASN A 44 -7.04 0.81 -0.04
C ASN A 44 -5.75 0.11 -0.49
N PHE A 45 -5.68 -1.22 -0.32
CA PHE A 45 -4.56 -2.01 -0.84
C PHE A 45 -4.49 -1.93 -2.37
N ILE A 46 -5.63 -2.14 -3.04
CA ILE A 46 -5.73 -2.04 -4.51
C ILE A 46 -5.29 -0.64 -4.98
N GLU A 47 -5.76 0.42 -4.33
CA GLU A 47 -5.43 1.80 -4.69
C GLU A 47 -3.92 2.09 -4.53
N ILE A 48 -3.26 1.56 -3.49
CA ILE A 48 -1.80 1.62 -3.37
C ILE A 48 -1.12 0.95 -4.58
N MET A 49 -1.53 -0.27 -4.93
CA MET A 49 -0.92 -1.00 -6.05
C MET A 49 -1.11 -0.26 -7.38
N GLU A 50 -2.28 0.33 -7.62
CA GLU A 50 -2.51 1.19 -8.79
C GLU A 50 -1.66 2.46 -8.76
N CYS A 51 -1.43 3.07 -7.59
CA CYS A 51 -0.50 4.19 -7.45
C CYS A 51 0.94 3.77 -7.81
N LEU A 52 1.41 2.62 -7.32
CA LEU A 52 2.73 2.09 -7.65
C LEU A 52 2.88 1.84 -9.15
N LYS A 53 1.83 1.33 -9.81
CA LYS A 53 1.80 1.11 -11.26
C LYS A 53 1.93 2.42 -12.05
N VAL A 54 1.18 3.46 -11.67
CA VAL A 54 1.27 4.79 -12.30
C VAL A 54 2.62 5.46 -12.07
N LEU A 55 3.25 5.19 -10.93
CA LEU A 55 4.52 5.79 -10.52
C LEU A 55 5.74 4.91 -10.83
N ALA A 56 5.58 3.78 -11.51
CA ALA A 56 6.65 2.81 -11.78
C ALA A 56 7.90 3.47 -12.38
N ASP A 57 7.73 4.33 -13.40
CA ASP A 57 8.82 5.08 -14.03
C ASP A 57 9.57 6.00 -13.06
N ASP A 58 8.91 6.50 -12.02
CA ASP A 58 9.52 7.41 -11.05
C ASP A 58 10.38 6.65 -10.02
N PHE A 59 10.06 5.38 -9.73
CA PHE A 59 10.89 4.50 -8.91
C PHE A 59 12.14 4.01 -9.65
N MET A 60 12.05 3.82 -10.97
CA MET A 60 13.16 3.31 -11.77
C MET A 60 14.25 4.35 -12.10
N LYS A 61 14.00 5.63 -11.79
CA LYS A 61 14.96 6.72 -12.04
C LYS A 61 16.23 6.55 -11.21
N PRO A 62 17.39 7.03 -11.70
CA PRO A 62 18.63 7.04 -10.93
C PRO A 62 18.53 7.82 -9.60
N THR A 63 17.62 8.79 -9.54
CA THR A 63 17.29 9.54 -8.33
C THR A 63 15.79 9.49 -8.10
N ILE A 64 15.41 9.14 -6.87
CA ILE A 64 14.01 9.00 -6.46
C ILE A 64 13.70 10.09 -5.43
N LYS A 65 12.51 10.68 -5.52
CA LYS A 65 12.05 11.65 -4.51
C LYS A 65 12.00 10.96 -3.15
N GLN A 66 12.67 11.55 -2.15
CA GLN A 66 12.65 11.03 -0.78
C GLN A 66 11.22 10.86 -0.25
N THR A 67 10.32 11.79 -0.58
CA THR A 67 8.92 11.73 -0.14
C THR A 67 8.21 10.47 -0.65
N LEU A 68 8.43 10.10 -1.92
CA LEU A 68 7.88 8.89 -2.52
C LEU A 68 8.38 7.63 -1.81
N LEU A 69 9.70 7.54 -1.59
CA LEU A 69 10.30 6.43 -0.84
C LEU A 69 9.73 6.35 0.58
N SER A 70 9.60 7.49 1.24
CA SER A 70 9.09 7.55 2.61
C SER A 70 7.62 7.14 2.70
N ASP A 71 6.79 7.47 1.71
CA ASP A 71 5.39 7.04 1.68
C ASP A 71 5.25 5.53 1.63
N VAL A 72 5.94 4.89 0.67
CA VAL A 72 5.89 3.43 0.52
C VAL A 72 6.54 2.73 1.71
N TYR A 73 7.69 3.23 2.16
CA TYR A 73 8.37 2.68 3.34
C TYR A 73 7.50 2.77 4.60
N SER A 74 6.80 3.89 4.82
CA SER A 74 5.88 4.03 5.95
C SER A 74 4.76 3.00 5.91
N ILE A 75 4.14 2.79 4.74
CA ILE A 75 3.10 1.76 4.54
C ILE A 75 3.63 0.38 4.92
N ILE A 76 4.82 0.02 4.44
CA ILE A 76 5.43 -1.29 4.71
C ILE A 76 5.80 -1.43 6.19
N HIS A 77 6.56 -0.47 6.71
CA HIS A 77 7.11 -0.53 8.05
C HIS A 77 6.01 -0.50 9.11
N LEU A 78 5.09 0.47 9.05
CA LEU A 78 4.03 0.63 10.03
C LEU A 78 2.94 -0.43 9.86
N GLY A 79 2.62 -0.80 8.62
CA GLY A 79 1.65 -1.86 8.33
C GLY A 79 2.05 -3.19 8.97
N LYS A 80 3.33 -3.57 8.89
CA LYS A 80 3.86 -4.73 9.63
C LYS A 80 3.92 -4.48 11.14
N ARG A 81 4.54 -3.36 11.55
CA ARG A 81 4.84 -3.10 12.96
C ARG A 81 3.60 -3.02 13.84
N TRP A 82 2.49 -2.48 13.32
CA TRP A 82 1.25 -2.33 14.07
C TRP A 82 0.42 -3.61 14.14
N ILE A 83 0.64 -4.55 13.22
CA ILE A 83 -0.17 -5.75 13.08
C ILE A 83 0.52 -6.99 13.66
N ASP A 84 1.85 -7.04 13.66
CA ASP A 84 2.59 -8.12 14.30
C ASP A 84 2.32 -8.16 15.82
N GLY A 85 1.76 -9.28 16.29
CA GLY A 85 1.31 -9.48 17.67
C GLY A 85 0.12 -8.62 18.13
N ALA A 86 -0.62 -7.99 17.21
CA ALA A 86 -1.78 -7.16 17.56
C ALA A 86 -2.93 -7.98 18.16
N ASP A 87 -3.56 -7.43 19.21
CA ASP A 87 -4.70 -8.03 19.93
C ASP A 87 -6.06 -7.44 19.51
N PHE A 88 -6.06 -6.40 18.67
CA PHE A 88 -7.25 -5.69 18.20
C PHE A 88 -7.75 -6.15 16.82
N VAL A 89 -7.04 -7.06 16.16
CA VAL A 89 -7.46 -7.73 14.90
C VAL A 89 -7.54 -9.25 15.12
N THR A 90 -8.34 -9.95 14.33
CA THR A 90 -8.32 -11.43 14.33
C THR A 90 -7.06 -11.96 13.67
N GLN A 91 -6.69 -13.22 13.95
CA GLN A 91 -5.55 -13.86 13.26
C GLN A 91 -5.71 -13.90 11.73
N GLU A 92 -6.94 -14.02 11.24
CA GLU A 92 -7.21 -14.01 9.80
C GLU A 92 -7.01 -12.61 9.21
N GLN A 93 -7.50 -11.58 9.89
CA GLN A 93 -7.25 -10.19 9.50
C GLN A 93 -5.75 -9.85 9.55
N GLN A 94 -5.04 -10.34 10.55
CA GLN A 94 -3.59 -10.17 10.69
C GLN A 94 -2.86 -10.76 9.47
N LYS A 95 -3.16 -12.01 9.10
CA LYS A 95 -2.59 -12.66 7.91
C LYS A 95 -2.92 -11.89 6.64
N GLN A 96 -4.16 -11.43 6.49
CA GLN A 96 -4.58 -10.70 5.31
C GLN A 96 -3.85 -9.35 5.16
N ILE A 97 -3.69 -8.59 6.25
CA ILE A 97 -2.95 -7.33 6.21
C ILE A 97 -1.47 -7.59 5.92
N ILE A 98 -0.84 -8.58 6.58
CA ILE A 98 0.56 -8.93 6.32
C ILE A 98 0.75 -9.31 4.85
N LYS A 99 -0.15 -10.14 4.29
CA LYS A 99 -0.12 -10.52 2.87
C LYS A 99 -0.18 -9.29 1.95
N TRP A 100 -1.06 -8.33 2.23
CA TRP A 100 -1.12 -7.08 1.46
C TRP A 100 0.17 -6.27 1.57
N VAL A 101 0.75 -6.16 2.76
CA VAL A 101 1.99 -5.42 2.98
C VAL A 101 3.19 -6.11 2.31
N ASP A 102 3.25 -7.44 2.33
CA ASP A 102 4.28 -8.22 1.64
C ASP A 102 4.20 -8.00 0.12
N MET A 103 3.01 -8.07 -0.48
CA MET A 103 2.82 -7.74 -1.91
C MET A 103 3.27 -6.31 -2.26
N ILE A 104 2.97 -5.32 -1.41
CA ILE A 104 3.44 -3.93 -1.59
C ILE A 104 4.97 -3.88 -1.51
N GLN A 105 5.56 -4.58 -0.54
CA GLN A 105 7.01 -4.61 -0.33
C GLN A 105 7.74 -5.24 -1.52
N ASP A 106 7.26 -6.37 -2.02
CA ASP A 106 7.88 -7.07 -3.13
C ASP A 106 7.75 -6.27 -4.42
N CYS A 107 6.57 -5.70 -4.68
CA CYS A 107 6.37 -4.76 -5.78
C CYS A 107 7.36 -3.60 -5.72
N PHE A 108 7.48 -2.97 -4.54
CA PHE A 108 8.41 -1.86 -4.34
C PHE A 108 9.86 -2.28 -4.57
N TYR A 109 10.28 -3.45 -4.07
CA TYR A 109 11.62 -3.99 -4.29
C TYR A 109 11.93 -4.13 -5.78
N TYR A 110 11.06 -4.80 -6.55
CA TYR A 110 11.29 -5.02 -7.98
C TYR A 110 11.25 -3.72 -8.80
N LEU A 111 10.42 -2.74 -8.42
CA LEU A 111 10.44 -1.40 -9.04
C LEU A 111 11.78 -0.68 -8.83
N LEU A 112 12.41 -0.82 -7.66
CA LEU A 112 13.74 -0.26 -7.40
C LEU A 112 14.82 -0.96 -8.24
N GLU A 113 14.68 -2.27 -8.45
CA GLU A 113 15.56 -3.09 -9.30
C GLU A 113 15.26 -2.94 -10.81
N ARG A 114 14.29 -2.09 -11.18
CA ARG A 114 13.84 -1.85 -12.57
C ARG A 114 13.27 -3.07 -13.27
N ASP A 115 12.71 -3.99 -12.50
CA ASP A 115 12.03 -5.19 -12.99
C ASP A 115 10.50 -5.01 -12.88
N VAL A 116 9.95 -4.22 -13.81
CA VAL A 116 8.49 -3.95 -13.84
C VAL A 116 7.68 -5.19 -14.18
N ASP A 117 8.25 -6.07 -15.02
CA ASP A 117 7.57 -7.29 -15.47
C ASP A 117 7.28 -8.21 -14.27
N THR A 118 8.22 -8.31 -13.33
CA THR A 118 8.03 -9.09 -12.09
C THR A 118 7.24 -8.32 -11.02
N ALA A 119 7.42 -7.00 -10.92
CA ALA A 119 6.92 -6.18 -9.81
C ALA A 119 5.41 -6.31 -9.52
N PHE A 120 4.58 -6.63 -10.52
CA PHE A 120 3.13 -6.70 -10.35
C PHE A 120 2.56 -8.11 -10.46
N LEU A 121 3.37 -9.15 -10.69
CA LEU A 121 2.87 -10.51 -10.94
C LEU A 121 1.97 -11.03 -9.82
N GLU A 122 2.44 -10.97 -8.56
CA GLU A 122 1.67 -11.45 -7.42
C GLU A 122 0.35 -10.67 -7.23
N TYR A 123 0.38 -9.35 -7.46
CA TYR A 123 -0.81 -8.52 -7.39
C TYR A 123 -1.83 -8.86 -8.50
N GLU A 124 -1.37 -9.10 -9.73
CA GLU A 124 -2.27 -9.49 -10.82
C GLU A 124 -2.85 -10.90 -10.57
N GLU A 125 -2.08 -11.83 -10.02
CA GLU A 125 -2.58 -13.15 -9.57
C GLU A 125 -3.63 -13.01 -8.45
N TYR A 126 -3.39 -12.13 -7.48
CA TYR A 126 -4.35 -11.79 -6.42
C TYR A 126 -5.66 -11.23 -7.02
N ARG A 127 -5.56 -10.34 -8.01
CA ARG A 127 -6.72 -9.75 -8.70
C ARG A 127 -7.53 -10.78 -9.48
N ILE A 128 -6.87 -11.80 -10.04
CA ILE A 128 -7.53 -12.89 -10.75
C ILE A 128 -8.27 -13.79 -9.76
N SER A 129 -7.62 -14.27 -8.71
CA SER A 129 -8.23 -15.18 -7.72
C SER A 129 -9.48 -14.56 -7.05
N THR A 130 -9.38 -13.31 -6.61
CA THR A 130 -10.50 -12.58 -5.97
C THR A 130 -11.67 -12.28 -6.89
N ARG A 131 -11.49 -12.31 -8.22
CA ARG A 131 -12.59 -12.17 -9.20
C ARG A 131 -13.42 -13.44 -9.35
N TYR A 132 -12.84 -14.61 -9.09
CA TYR A 132 -13.52 -15.91 -9.21
C TYR A 132 -14.15 -16.41 -7.90
N GLU A 133 -13.86 -15.76 -6.78
CA GLU A 133 -14.45 -16.05 -5.46
C GLU A 133 -15.71 -15.23 -5.13
N LYS A 134 -16.10 -14.29 -6.01
CA LYS A 134 -17.33 -13.47 -5.91
C LYS A 134 -18.39 -13.95 -6.90
#